data_AF-A0A6A4XW82-F1
#
_entry.id   AF-A0A6A4XW82-F1
#
_cell.length_a   1.000
_cell.length_b   1.000
_cell.length_c   1.000
_cell.angle_alpha   90.00
_cell.angle_beta   90.00
_cell.angle_gamma   90.00
#
_symmetry.space_group_name_H-M   'P 1'
#
loop_
_entity.id
_entity.type
_entity.pdbx_description
1 polymer ?
#
loop_
_entity_poly.entity_id
_entity_poly.type
_entity_poly.pdbx_seq_one_letter_code
_entity_poly.pdbx_strand_id
1 'polypeptide(L)'
;MVIAAPAPVEDIVVASPTTANVPQTPLTDADYVEAVDASVDVEAATTTDEAPARGFIHSKKRALLLVTAALLVVGAVIGTLIATMHPSSSQAKAIAVGNGNGELSVCYDAYQSWTPGMIAQNFRKIKERFNAVRTFQTRGINNHIVEAANAGLSIYAGVWIQGSQGEIDQDMQAVVDGARAHPDVVKAVFVGNEELLTGKWDQDFVIGHVRRMKQMLRDAGLGYIKVGAVQTDGSWFGGWDLAQECDIMGVNIHPYFGGSPDKPMDDLVARWDGVYSWYGDKLVLTEIGWPTEGTPLNGHVPSMETAKQLYADVAAWAAAGNGGEAPAYFMYNDNPTK
;
A
#
# COMPACT_ATOMS: atom_id res chain seq x y z
N MET A 1 -63.94 -40.92 4.86
CA MET A 1 -64.22 -39.50 4.59
C MET A 1 -63.14 -39.02 3.65
N VAL A 2 -63.46 -39.02 2.35
CA VAL A 2 -62.53 -38.76 1.24
C VAL A 2 -62.44 -37.24 1.08
N ILE A 3 -61.24 -36.68 1.24
CA ILE A 3 -60.99 -35.25 1.06
C ILE A 3 -60.24 -35.11 -0.26
N ALA A 4 -60.85 -34.33 -1.16
CA ALA A 4 -60.48 -34.16 -2.56
C ALA A 4 -59.12 -33.46 -2.73
N ALA A 5 -58.40 -33.84 -3.79
CA ALA A 5 -57.19 -33.19 -4.25
C ALA A 5 -57.50 -31.80 -4.85
N PRO A 6 -56.59 -30.81 -4.71
CA PRO A 6 -56.74 -29.50 -5.33
C PRO A 6 -56.46 -29.53 -6.84
N ALA A 7 -57.14 -28.63 -7.55
CA ALA A 7 -57.10 -28.42 -9.01
C ALA A 7 -55.73 -27.93 -9.53
N PRO A 8 -55.41 -28.13 -10.83
CA PRO A 8 -54.15 -27.69 -11.42
C PRO A 8 -54.11 -26.17 -11.60
N VAL A 9 -52.95 -25.56 -11.32
CA VAL A 9 -52.66 -24.15 -11.59
C VAL A 9 -52.02 -24.05 -12.98
N GLU A 10 -52.56 -23.15 -13.79
CA GLU A 10 -52.19 -22.89 -15.19
C GLU A 10 -50.77 -22.34 -15.35
N ASP A 11 -50.09 -22.76 -16.42
CA ASP A 11 -48.80 -22.23 -16.85
C ASP A 11 -48.92 -20.75 -17.26
N ILE A 12 -48.27 -19.87 -16.51
CA ILE A 12 -48.10 -18.47 -16.89
C ILE A 12 -46.99 -18.39 -17.94
N VAL A 13 -47.39 -18.21 -19.20
CA VAL A 13 -46.50 -17.80 -20.30
C VAL A 13 -46.08 -16.34 -20.06
N VAL A 14 -44.84 -16.14 -19.62
CA VAL A 14 -44.22 -14.80 -19.58
C VAL A 14 -43.68 -14.49 -20.98
N ALA A 15 -44.29 -13.50 -21.63
CA ALA A 15 -43.85 -12.96 -22.90
C ALA A 15 -42.48 -12.26 -22.77
N SER A 16 -41.56 -12.55 -23.69
CA SER A 16 -40.29 -11.84 -23.86
C SER A 16 -40.54 -10.39 -24.30
N PRO A 17 -39.87 -9.38 -23.73
CA PRO A 17 -39.99 -8.01 -24.22
C PRO A 17 -39.15 -7.81 -25.50
N THR A 18 -39.84 -7.43 -26.56
CA THR A 18 -39.29 -6.97 -27.84
C THR A 18 -38.55 -5.65 -27.67
N THR A 19 -37.43 -5.54 -28.39
CA THR A 19 -36.47 -4.43 -28.50
C THR A 19 -37.11 -3.11 -28.94
N ALA A 20 -36.78 -2.02 -28.23
CA ALA A 20 -36.97 -0.65 -28.71
C ALA A 20 -35.61 0.08 -28.74
N ASN A 21 -35.27 0.60 -29.92
CA ASN A 21 -34.05 1.34 -30.25
C ASN A 21 -33.88 2.62 -29.42
N VAL A 22 -32.69 2.80 -28.84
CA VAL A 22 -32.21 4.09 -28.32
C VAL A 22 -31.16 4.65 -29.29
N PRO A 23 -31.25 5.92 -29.74
CA PRO A 23 -30.29 6.50 -30.68
C PRO A 23 -28.90 6.67 -30.06
N GLN A 24 -27.89 6.10 -30.71
CA GLN A 24 -26.48 6.36 -30.41
C GLN A 24 -26.08 7.74 -30.95
N THR A 25 -25.47 8.56 -30.09
CA THR A 25 -24.82 9.81 -30.49
C THR A 25 -23.33 9.50 -30.73
N PRO A 26 -22.70 9.99 -31.81
CA PRO A 26 -21.32 9.61 -32.16
C PRO A 26 -20.30 10.29 -31.25
N LEU A 27 -19.31 9.51 -30.79
CA LEU A 27 -18.04 10.01 -30.30
C LEU A 27 -17.21 10.46 -31.51
N THR A 28 -16.83 11.73 -31.56
CA THR A 28 -15.90 12.26 -32.56
C THR A 28 -14.49 12.29 -31.99
N ASP A 29 -13.58 11.74 -32.78
CA ASP A 29 -12.13 11.73 -32.64
C ASP A 29 -11.56 13.15 -32.45
N ALA A 30 -10.52 13.26 -31.61
CA ALA A 30 -9.66 14.44 -31.56
C ALA A 30 -8.26 14.02 -31.98
N ASP A 31 -7.89 14.53 -33.15
CA ASP A 31 -6.68 14.27 -33.91
C ASP A 31 -5.38 14.64 -33.18
N TYR A 32 -4.36 13.83 -33.48
CA TYR A 32 -2.95 14.16 -33.44
C TYR A 32 -2.68 15.48 -34.19
N VAL A 33 -1.89 16.36 -33.58
CA VAL A 33 -1.11 17.36 -34.34
C VAL A 33 0.34 17.30 -33.89
N GLU A 34 1.14 16.69 -34.76
CA GLU A 34 2.58 16.87 -34.85
C GLU A 34 2.82 18.19 -35.61
N ALA A 35 3.68 19.08 -35.11
CA ALA A 35 4.11 20.27 -35.85
C ALA A 35 5.56 20.64 -35.54
N VAL A 36 6.44 20.03 -36.34
CA VAL A 36 7.60 20.56 -37.08
C VAL A 36 8.36 21.78 -36.54
N ASP A 37 9.67 21.53 -36.47
CA ASP A 37 10.84 22.38 -36.46
C ASP A 37 10.76 23.62 -37.39
N ALA A 38 11.24 24.77 -36.91
CA ALA A 38 11.56 25.93 -37.73
C ALA A 38 12.70 26.74 -37.08
N SER A 39 13.91 26.46 -37.55
CA SER A 39 15.11 27.28 -37.39
C SER A 39 14.99 28.63 -38.13
N VAL A 40 15.39 29.73 -37.49
CA VAL A 40 16.04 30.89 -38.15
C VAL A 40 17.04 31.53 -37.18
N ASP A 41 18.28 31.65 -37.65
CA ASP A 41 19.45 32.25 -37.00
C ASP A 41 19.51 33.79 -37.09
N VAL A 42 20.43 34.34 -36.27
CA VAL A 42 21.35 35.49 -36.50
C VAL A 42 21.20 36.73 -35.60
N GLU A 43 22.13 36.78 -34.63
CA GLU A 43 23.02 37.85 -34.14
C GLU A 43 22.57 39.27 -33.77
N ALA A 44 22.80 39.58 -32.48
CA ALA A 44 23.62 40.66 -31.89
C ALA A 44 23.43 42.14 -32.29
N ALA A 45 23.08 42.97 -31.29
CA ALA A 45 23.77 44.23 -30.99
C ALA A 45 23.37 44.80 -29.62
N THR A 46 24.34 45.48 -29.01
CA THR A 46 24.44 46.05 -27.65
C THR A 46 23.82 47.45 -27.47
N THR A 47 23.62 47.83 -26.19
CA THR A 47 23.80 49.16 -25.54
C THR A 47 22.58 49.88 -24.92
N THR A 48 22.75 50.15 -23.61
CA THR A 48 22.46 51.36 -22.78
C THR A 48 21.03 51.90 -22.55
N ASP A 49 20.65 51.83 -21.26
CA ASP A 49 20.20 52.91 -20.34
C ASP A 49 19.18 53.98 -20.80
N GLU A 50 18.00 53.97 -20.16
CA GLU A 50 17.40 55.06 -19.34
C GLU A 50 15.87 54.90 -19.25
N ALA A 51 15.34 55.04 -18.02
CA ALA A 51 13.90 55.11 -17.70
C ALA A 51 13.52 56.59 -17.38
N PRO A 52 12.32 56.93 -16.87
CA PRO A 52 10.98 56.30 -16.90
C PRO A 52 9.83 57.30 -17.24
N ALA A 53 8.60 56.82 -17.52
CA ALA A 53 7.36 57.56 -17.21
C ALA A 53 6.10 56.66 -17.24
N ARG A 54 5.14 57.00 -16.39
CA ARG A 54 4.02 56.21 -15.84
C ARG A 54 2.80 56.02 -16.76
N GLY A 55 2.10 54.89 -16.60
CA GLY A 55 0.70 54.69 -17.01
C GLY A 55 0.17 53.32 -16.53
N PHE A 56 -0.98 53.31 -15.86
CA PHE A 56 -1.51 52.23 -15.00
C PHE A 56 -2.22 51.05 -15.72
N ILE A 57 -2.28 49.91 -14.99
CA ILE A 57 -3.42 48.97 -14.75
C ILE A 57 -3.16 47.47 -15.08
N HIS A 58 -2.98 46.71 -13.97
CA HIS A 58 -3.40 45.32 -13.64
C HIS A 58 -3.28 44.17 -14.64
N SER A 59 -2.48 43.16 -14.28
CA SER A 59 -2.97 41.79 -14.06
C SER A 59 -1.91 40.91 -13.37
N LYS A 60 -2.39 40.07 -12.45
CA LYS A 60 -1.64 39.15 -11.57
C LYS A 60 -1.19 37.90 -12.33
N LYS A 61 0.02 37.40 -12.06
CA LYS A 61 0.43 35.96 -12.07
C LYS A 61 1.88 35.88 -11.56
N ARG A 62 2.06 35.51 -10.30
CA ARG A 62 2.23 34.15 -9.72
C ARG A 62 3.71 33.77 -9.67
N ALA A 63 4.21 33.80 -8.44
CA ALA A 63 5.48 33.22 -8.01
C ALA A 63 5.57 31.75 -8.42
N LEU A 64 6.72 31.35 -8.97
CA LEU A 64 7.12 29.95 -9.04
C LEU A 64 8.04 29.70 -7.86
N LEU A 65 7.52 28.93 -6.90
CA LEU A 65 8.18 28.49 -5.69
C LEU A 65 9.10 27.32 -6.04
N LEU A 66 10.37 27.45 -5.64
CA LEU A 66 11.35 26.36 -5.56
C LEU A 66 10.89 25.33 -4.52
N VAL A 67 10.77 24.06 -4.90
CA VAL A 67 10.74 22.93 -3.96
C VAL A 67 11.62 21.82 -4.52
N THR A 68 12.90 21.86 -4.19
CA THR A 68 13.88 20.77 -4.44
C THR A 68 14.78 20.56 -3.22
N ALA A 69 14.23 20.62 -2.01
CA ALA A 69 15.01 20.51 -0.78
C ALA A 69 14.32 19.75 0.36
N ALA A 70 13.58 18.67 0.06
CA ALA A 70 12.98 17.82 1.10
C ALA A 70 13.47 16.35 1.11
N LEU A 71 14.34 15.92 0.18
CA LEU A 71 14.80 14.52 0.11
C LEU A 71 16.27 14.28 0.53
N LEU A 72 16.98 15.31 1.01
CA LEU A 72 18.44 15.20 1.26
C LEU A 72 18.87 15.19 2.73
N VAL A 73 17.96 15.23 3.72
CA VAL A 73 18.38 15.43 5.13
C VAL A 73 18.14 14.21 6.05
N VAL A 74 17.38 13.19 5.65
CA VAL A 74 17.10 12.05 6.57
C VAL A 74 18.16 10.94 6.53
N GLY A 75 18.89 10.76 5.41
CA GLY A 75 19.87 9.68 5.26
C GLY A 75 21.26 9.93 5.87
N ALA A 76 21.67 11.18 6.09
CA ALA A 76 23.07 11.49 6.45
C ALA A 76 23.32 11.72 7.95
N VAL A 77 22.28 11.92 8.77
CA VAL A 77 22.43 12.26 10.20
C VAL A 77 22.38 11.02 11.11
N ILE A 78 21.83 9.89 10.65
CA ILE A 78 21.72 8.67 11.46
C ILE A 78 23.05 7.86 11.44
N GLY A 79 23.88 8.03 10.41
CA GLY A 79 25.12 7.26 10.23
C GLY A 79 26.32 7.65 11.11
N THR A 80 26.22 8.64 12.00
CA THR A 80 27.38 9.12 12.80
C THR A 80 27.26 8.96 14.32
N LEU A 81 26.21 8.31 14.85
CA LEU A 81 26.05 8.12 16.30
C LEU A 81 26.13 6.68 16.82
N ILE A 82 26.35 5.66 15.97
CA ILE A 82 26.48 4.26 16.41
C ILE A 82 27.89 3.73 16.14
N ALA A 83 28.88 4.37 16.76
CA ALA A 83 30.27 3.94 16.68
C ALA A 83 30.98 3.99 18.04
N THR A 84 30.36 3.53 19.13
CA THR A 84 31.10 3.30 20.39
C THR A 84 30.50 2.24 21.32
N MET A 85 30.09 1.04 20.87
CA MET A 85 29.89 -0.09 21.81
C MET A 85 30.09 -1.47 21.16
N HIS A 86 31.22 -2.13 21.40
CA HIS A 86 31.42 -3.57 21.23
C HIS A 86 32.30 -4.07 22.40
N PRO A 87 32.32 -5.37 22.78
CA PRO A 87 31.38 -6.45 22.45
C PRO A 87 30.82 -7.13 23.73
N SER A 88 29.75 -7.91 23.62
CA SER A 88 29.46 -8.97 24.59
C SER A 88 29.26 -10.28 23.85
N SER A 89 29.94 -11.29 24.36
CA SER A 89 30.12 -12.62 23.79
C SER A 89 28.81 -13.35 23.54
N SER A 90 28.54 -13.69 22.27
CA SER A 90 27.46 -14.61 21.90
C SER A 90 27.89 -16.05 22.13
N GLN A 91 27.42 -16.63 23.24
CA GLN A 91 27.51 -18.05 23.50
C GLN A 91 26.50 -18.77 22.59
N ALA A 92 26.97 -19.72 21.78
CA ALA A 92 26.11 -20.50 20.89
C ALA A 92 25.07 -21.30 21.70
N LYS A 93 23.80 -20.90 21.58
CA LYS A 93 22.67 -21.73 22.02
C LYS A 93 22.26 -22.64 20.86
N ALA A 94 22.18 -23.93 21.17
CA ALA A 94 21.65 -24.95 20.29
C ALA A 94 20.28 -24.52 19.75
N ILE A 95 20.12 -24.59 18.42
CA ILE A 95 18.84 -24.36 17.75
C ILE A 95 17.95 -25.55 18.07
N ALA A 96 17.06 -25.36 19.03
CA ALA A 96 15.82 -26.11 19.07
C ALA A 96 15.01 -25.67 17.86
N VAL A 97 14.61 -26.61 16.99
CA VAL A 97 13.63 -26.38 15.93
C VAL A 97 12.29 -26.15 16.62
N GLY A 98 12.05 -24.89 17.01
CA GLY A 98 10.76 -24.43 17.51
C GLY A 98 9.81 -24.19 16.34
N ASN A 99 8.55 -24.55 16.51
CA ASN A 99 7.42 -24.25 15.61
C ASN A 99 7.13 -22.73 15.51
N GLY A 100 8.12 -21.91 15.14
CA GLY A 100 7.98 -20.47 14.96
C GLY A 100 7.69 -20.07 13.51
N ASN A 101 6.41 -19.90 13.21
CA ASN A 101 5.73 -18.84 12.42
C ASN A 101 6.52 -17.78 11.60
N GLY A 102 7.54 -18.16 10.82
CA GLY A 102 8.26 -17.23 9.92
C GLY A 102 7.75 -17.23 8.46
N GLU A 103 6.45 -17.27 8.23
CA GLU A 103 5.90 -17.34 6.87
C GLU A 103 5.67 -15.93 6.32
N LEU A 104 6.42 -15.58 5.27
CA LEU A 104 6.25 -14.33 4.53
C LEU A 104 4.79 -14.21 4.05
N SER A 105 4.23 -13.01 4.15
CA SER A 105 3.00 -12.64 3.46
C SER A 105 3.32 -11.95 2.13
N VAL A 106 2.31 -11.75 1.28
CA VAL A 106 2.47 -11.03 0.02
C VAL A 106 1.45 -9.92 -0.10
N CYS A 107 1.89 -8.76 -0.61
CA CYS A 107 1.00 -7.64 -0.90
C CYS A 107 0.11 -7.95 -2.12
N TYR A 108 -1.18 -7.72 -1.96
CA TYR A 108 -2.19 -7.85 -3.01
C TYR A 108 -2.82 -6.48 -3.29
N ASP A 109 -2.51 -5.92 -4.46
CA ASP A 109 -3.14 -4.70 -4.96
C ASP A 109 -4.57 -4.99 -5.41
N ALA A 110 -5.48 -4.06 -5.14
CA ALA A 110 -6.91 -4.24 -5.32
C ALA A 110 -7.44 -3.82 -6.71
N TYR A 111 -6.58 -3.49 -7.68
CA TYR A 111 -7.02 -3.12 -9.04
C TYR A 111 -7.91 -4.20 -9.69
N GLN A 112 -7.72 -5.46 -9.32
CA GLN A 112 -8.51 -6.61 -9.80
C GLN A 112 -9.69 -6.98 -8.89
N SER A 113 -9.88 -6.30 -7.74
CA SER A 113 -10.92 -6.64 -6.76
C SER A 113 -12.34 -6.45 -7.27
N TRP A 114 -12.52 -5.74 -8.38
CA TRP A 114 -13.82 -5.50 -9.02
C TRP A 114 -14.11 -6.44 -10.20
N THR A 115 -13.20 -7.37 -10.50
CA THR A 115 -13.42 -8.39 -11.52
C THR A 115 -13.99 -9.66 -10.87
N PRO A 116 -15.18 -10.14 -11.31
CA PRO A 116 -15.80 -11.34 -10.74
C PRO A 116 -14.86 -12.54 -10.68
N GLY A 117 -14.76 -13.17 -9.50
CA GLY A 117 -13.96 -14.37 -9.26
C GLY A 117 -12.44 -14.15 -9.14
N MET A 118 -11.93 -12.95 -9.45
CA MET A 118 -10.49 -12.71 -9.53
C MET A 118 -9.79 -12.75 -8.17
N ILE A 119 -10.42 -12.21 -7.11
CA ILE A 119 -9.87 -12.29 -5.74
C ILE A 119 -9.71 -13.76 -5.33
N ALA A 120 -10.76 -14.57 -5.49
CA ALA A 120 -10.74 -15.99 -5.13
C ALA A 120 -9.71 -16.80 -5.95
N GLN A 121 -9.53 -16.48 -7.24
CA GLN A 121 -8.50 -17.09 -8.08
C GLN A 121 -7.10 -16.72 -7.60
N ASN A 122 -6.85 -15.42 -7.40
CA ASN A 122 -5.55 -14.91 -6.96
C ASN A 122 -5.18 -15.43 -5.58
N PHE A 123 -6.12 -15.46 -4.63
CA PHE A 123 -5.84 -15.94 -3.27
C PHE A 123 -5.56 -17.44 -3.23
N ARG A 124 -6.24 -18.25 -4.03
CA ARG A 124 -5.87 -19.67 -4.21
C ARG A 124 -4.46 -19.82 -4.80
N LYS A 125 -4.07 -18.94 -5.72
CA LYS A 125 -2.72 -18.96 -6.30
C LYS A 125 -1.66 -18.52 -5.28
N ILE A 126 -1.92 -17.46 -4.52
CA ILE A 126 -1.08 -16.99 -3.42
C ILE A 126 -0.84 -18.12 -2.42
N LYS A 127 -1.90 -18.88 -2.06
CA LYS A 127 -1.81 -20.00 -1.11
C LYS A 127 -0.82 -21.10 -1.51
N GLU A 128 -0.48 -21.22 -2.79
CA GLU A 128 0.53 -22.17 -3.23
C GLU A 128 1.95 -21.84 -2.72
N ARG A 129 2.19 -20.61 -2.25
CA ARG A 129 3.53 -20.11 -1.86
C ARG A 129 3.55 -19.29 -0.58
N PHE A 130 2.43 -18.73 -0.16
CA PHE A 130 2.31 -17.88 1.02
C PHE A 130 1.15 -18.36 1.89
N ASN A 131 1.21 -18.04 3.18
CA ASN A 131 0.14 -18.38 4.12
C ASN A 131 -0.63 -17.17 4.64
N ALA A 132 -0.16 -15.97 4.29
CA ALA A 132 -0.85 -14.73 4.57
C ALA A 132 -0.81 -13.77 3.37
N VAL A 133 -1.81 -12.91 3.30
CA VAL A 133 -1.91 -11.82 2.33
C VAL A 133 -2.04 -10.50 3.05
N ARG A 134 -1.43 -9.44 2.51
CA ARG A 134 -1.63 -8.07 2.96
C ARG A 134 -2.37 -7.31 1.87
N THR A 135 -3.53 -6.75 2.20
CA THR A 135 -4.33 -5.98 1.24
C THR A 135 -4.28 -4.49 1.58
N PHE A 136 -4.55 -3.64 0.58
CA PHE A 136 -4.60 -2.17 0.73
C PHE A 136 -6.01 -1.64 1.01
N GLN A 137 -7.01 -2.44 0.65
CA GLN A 137 -8.42 -2.28 0.94
C GLN A 137 -9.01 -3.67 1.21
N THR A 138 -10.20 -3.71 1.78
CA THR A 138 -10.95 -4.93 2.12
C THR A 138 -12.20 -5.11 1.27
N ARG A 139 -12.81 -4.00 0.85
CA ARG A 139 -13.94 -3.99 -0.10
C ARG A 139 -13.48 -4.43 -1.49
N GLY A 140 -14.40 -5.08 -2.18
CA GLY A 140 -14.27 -5.57 -3.55
C GLY A 140 -15.61 -6.15 -3.99
N ILE A 141 -15.65 -6.82 -5.14
CA ILE A 141 -16.85 -7.57 -5.56
C ILE A 141 -17.20 -8.66 -4.52
N ASN A 142 -16.17 -9.27 -3.94
CA ASN A 142 -16.24 -10.11 -2.76
C ASN A 142 -15.35 -9.52 -1.66
N ASN A 143 -15.69 -9.78 -0.41
CA ASN A 143 -14.92 -9.33 0.74
C ASN A 143 -13.57 -10.05 0.83
N HIS A 144 -12.47 -9.30 0.92
CA HIS A 144 -11.12 -9.90 0.93
C HIS A 144 -10.87 -10.83 2.13
N ILE A 145 -11.42 -10.53 3.31
CA ILE A 145 -11.25 -11.41 4.49
C ILE A 145 -11.96 -12.75 4.27
N VAL A 146 -13.17 -12.72 3.70
CA VAL A 146 -13.92 -13.94 3.38
C VAL A 146 -13.17 -14.78 2.35
N GLU A 147 -12.64 -14.14 1.30
CA GLU A 147 -11.87 -14.86 0.28
C GLU A 147 -10.53 -15.40 0.82
N ALA A 148 -9.89 -14.69 1.76
CA ALA A 148 -8.70 -15.19 2.43
C ALA A 148 -9.02 -16.45 3.24
N ALA A 149 -10.10 -16.43 4.01
CA ALA A 149 -10.57 -17.59 4.76
C ALA A 149 -10.89 -18.78 3.85
N ASN A 150 -11.61 -18.56 2.74
CA ASN A 150 -11.91 -19.60 1.75
C ASN A 150 -10.66 -20.22 1.12
N ALA A 151 -9.60 -19.43 0.93
CA ALA A 151 -8.32 -19.90 0.41
C ALA A 151 -7.41 -20.51 1.49
N GLY A 152 -7.76 -20.44 2.78
CA GLY A 152 -6.91 -20.88 3.88
C GLY A 152 -5.70 -19.96 4.10
N LEU A 153 -5.87 -18.66 3.85
CA LEU A 153 -4.89 -17.61 4.12
C LEU A 153 -5.30 -16.81 5.36
N SER A 154 -4.30 -16.39 6.15
CA SER A 154 -4.48 -15.27 7.07
C SER A 154 -4.39 -13.93 6.32
N ILE A 155 -4.89 -12.85 6.92
CA ILE A 155 -4.92 -11.54 6.27
C ILE A 155 -4.50 -10.39 7.20
N TYR A 156 -3.62 -9.53 6.70
CA TYR A 156 -3.51 -8.15 7.12
C TYR A 156 -4.47 -7.31 6.27
N ALA A 157 -5.61 -6.96 6.86
CA ALA A 157 -6.70 -6.29 6.14
C ALA A 157 -6.42 -4.79 6.03
N GLY A 158 -6.38 -4.26 4.81
CA GLY A 158 -6.21 -2.82 4.58
C GLY A 158 -7.54 -2.06 4.60
N VAL A 159 -7.46 -0.80 5.03
CA VAL A 159 -8.51 0.21 4.83
C VAL A 159 -7.91 1.37 4.05
N TRP A 160 -8.43 1.60 2.85
CA TRP A 160 -7.98 2.68 1.97
C TRP A 160 -8.64 4.01 2.34
N ILE A 161 -7.86 4.95 2.88
CA ILE A 161 -8.36 6.23 3.40
C ILE A 161 -8.11 7.42 2.48
N GLN A 162 -7.69 7.19 1.24
CA GLN A 162 -7.45 8.25 0.25
C GLN A 162 -8.62 8.44 -0.73
N GLY A 163 -9.71 7.67 -0.57
CA GLY A 163 -10.94 7.77 -1.36
C GLY A 163 -11.94 8.79 -0.81
N SER A 164 -13.15 8.79 -1.38
CA SER A 164 -14.27 9.57 -0.83
C SER A 164 -14.73 9.01 0.52
N GLN A 165 -15.39 9.83 1.35
CA GLN A 165 -15.88 9.37 2.66
C GLN A 165 -16.76 8.11 2.57
N GLY A 166 -17.61 8.02 1.53
CA GLY A 166 -18.45 6.84 1.31
C GLY A 166 -17.65 5.58 0.99
N GLU A 167 -16.54 5.70 0.27
CA GLU A 167 -15.65 4.56 0.01
C GLU A 167 -14.88 4.12 1.24
N ILE A 168 -14.42 5.07 2.06
CA ILE A 168 -13.78 4.79 3.35
C ILE A 168 -14.75 4.06 4.26
N ASP A 169 -16.00 4.52 4.34
CA ASP A 169 -17.06 3.91 5.15
C ASP A 169 -17.36 2.48 4.70
N GLN A 170 -17.46 2.27 3.38
CA GLN A 170 -17.64 0.94 2.80
C GLN A 170 -16.48 0.00 3.11
N ASP A 171 -15.24 0.50 3.08
CA ASP A 171 -14.06 -0.31 3.32
C ASP A 171 -13.92 -0.71 4.80
N MET A 172 -14.16 0.23 5.72
CA MET A 172 -14.24 -0.05 7.16
C MET A 172 -15.37 -1.02 7.49
N GLN A 173 -16.54 -0.86 6.86
CA GLN A 173 -17.66 -1.79 7.06
C GLN A 173 -17.32 -3.19 6.52
N ALA A 174 -16.64 -3.29 5.38
CA ALA A 174 -16.16 -4.57 4.85
C ALA A 174 -15.19 -5.26 5.83
N VAL A 175 -14.32 -4.52 6.52
CA VAL A 175 -13.49 -5.09 7.61
C VAL A 175 -14.36 -5.67 8.71
N VAL A 176 -15.36 -4.93 9.22
CA VAL A 176 -16.25 -5.42 10.28
C VAL A 176 -17.00 -6.68 9.84
N ASP A 177 -17.59 -6.67 8.65
CA ASP A 177 -18.39 -7.78 8.14
C ASP A 177 -17.54 -9.03 7.90
N GLY A 178 -16.36 -8.85 7.29
CA GLY A 178 -15.42 -9.93 7.04
C GLY A 178 -14.87 -10.54 8.34
N ALA A 179 -14.47 -9.69 9.30
CA ALA A 179 -13.97 -10.14 10.59
C ALA A 179 -15.06 -10.77 11.48
N ARG A 180 -16.33 -10.39 11.33
CA ARG A 180 -17.45 -11.09 11.99
C ARG A 180 -17.63 -12.50 11.44
N ALA A 181 -17.46 -12.69 10.13
CA ALA A 181 -17.60 -13.97 9.47
C ALA A 181 -16.41 -14.90 9.76
N HIS A 182 -15.19 -14.37 9.73
CA HIS A 182 -13.94 -15.13 9.86
C HIS A 182 -12.92 -14.37 10.74
N PRO A 183 -13.16 -14.24 12.05
CA PRO A 183 -12.27 -13.48 12.92
C PRO A 183 -10.87 -14.11 13.08
N ASP A 184 -10.78 -15.44 12.97
CA ASP A 184 -9.59 -16.24 13.20
C ASP A 184 -8.50 -16.05 12.13
N VAL A 185 -8.88 -15.59 10.93
CA VAL A 185 -7.91 -15.35 9.85
C VAL A 185 -7.32 -13.94 9.87
N VAL A 186 -7.91 -13.01 10.63
CA VAL A 186 -7.48 -11.60 10.65
C VAL A 186 -6.31 -11.42 11.60
N LYS A 187 -5.11 -11.16 11.05
CA LYS A 187 -3.90 -10.88 11.85
C LYS A 187 -3.94 -9.48 12.46
N ALA A 188 -4.29 -8.49 11.65
CA ALA A 188 -4.55 -7.11 12.07
C ALA A 188 -5.25 -6.33 10.96
N VAL A 189 -5.71 -5.13 11.30
CA VAL A 189 -6.25 -4.14 10.36
C VAL A 189 -5.27 -2.96 10.26
N PHE A 190 -4.85 -2.65 9.04
CA PHE A 190 -4.03 -1.46 8.74
C PHE A 190 -4.88 -0.39 8.09
N VAL A 191 -4.99 0.76 8.74
CA VAL A 191 -5.76 1.92 8.28
C VAL A 191 -4.81 2.92 7.64
N GLY A 192 -4.94 3.08 6.33
CA GLY A 192 -4.05 3.90 5.53
C GLY A 192 -2.74 3.24 5.12
N ASN A 193 -2.08 3.85 4.14
CA ASN A 193 -0.79 3.49 3.60
C ASN A 193 0.00 4.75 3.17
N GLU A 194 0.97 5.14 4.00
CA GLU A 194 1.94 6.22 3.73
C GLU A 194 1.34 7.63 3.62
N GLU A 195 0.23 7.91 4.29
CA GLU A 195 -0.42 9.23 4.27
C GLU A 195 0.51 10.39 4.66
N LEU A 196 1.50 10.13 5.52
CA LEU A 196 2.43 11.16 5.99
C LEU A 196 3.56 11.45 4.99
N LEU A 197 3.77 10.61 3.97
CA LEU A 197 4.95 10.66 3.10
C LEU A 197 5.08 11.99 2.33
N THR A 198 3.96 12.49 1.80
CA THR A 198 3.94 13.70 0.97
C THR A 198 3.62 14.96 1.75
N GLY A 199 3.25 14.84 3.03
CA GLY A 199 2.72 15.93 3.85
C GLY A 199 1.33 16.42 3.43
N LYS A 200 0.65 15.74 2.49
CA LYS A 200 -0.73 16.04 2.09
C LYS A 200 -1.72 15.82 3.24
N TRP A 201 -1.48 14.78 4.04
CA TRP A 201 -2.23 14.46 5.25
C TRP A 201 -1.29 14.47 6.44
N ASP A 202 -1.82 14.85 7.60
CA ASP A 202 -1.11 14.82 8.87
C ASP A 202 -1.47 13.57 9.69
N GLN A 203 -0.81 13.40 10.84
CA GLN A 203 -1.09 12.28 11.73
C GLN A 203 -2.50 12.32 12.31
N ASP A 204 -3.08 13.50 12.55
CA ASP A 204 -4.43 13.62 13.12
C ASP A 204 -5.49 13.06 12.18
N PHE A 205 -5.33 13.27 10.87
CA PHE A 205 -6.16 12.63 9.85
C PHE A 205 -6.16 11.10 9.99
N VAL A 206 -4.98 10.48 10.10
CA VAL A 206 -4.85 9.02 10.21
C VAL A 206 -5.35 8.52 11.56
N ILE A 207 -5.01 9.21 12.65
CA ILE A 207 -5.47 8.91 14.03
C ILE A 207 -6.99 8.86 14.10
N GLY A 208 -7.68 9.83 13.49
CA GLY A 208 -9.14 9.85 13.44
C GLY A 208 -9.73 8.56 12.83
N HIS A 209 -9.11 8.06 11.76
CA HIS A 209 -9.55 6.85 11.08
C HIS A 209 -9.17 5.57 11.85
N VAL A 210 -7.98 5.52 12.45
CA VAL A 210 -7.56 4.42 13.33
C VAL A 210 -8.51 4.28 14.52
N ARG A 211 -8.80 5.39 15.22
CA ARG A 211 -9.74 5.39 16.35
C ARG A 211 -11.13 4.96 15.95
N ARG A 212 -11.61 5.40 14.78
CA ARG A 212 -12.90 5.01 14.23
C ARG A 212 -12.96 3.50 13.95
N MET A 213 -11.96 2.95 13.27
CA MET A 213 -11.89 1.51 12.98
C MET A 213 -11.86 0.69 14.27
N LYS A 214 -11.05 1.10 15.26
CA LYS A 214 -11.01 0.50 16.60
C LYS A 214 -12.39 0.52 17.27
N GLN A 215 -13.12 1.63 17.20
CA GLN A 215 -14.45 1.75 17.78
C GLN A 215 -15.45 0.82 17.10
N MET A 216 -15.47 0.79 15.76
CA MET A 216 -16.36 -0.10 14.99
C MET A 216 -16.13 -1.58 15.33
N LEU A 217 -14.88 -2.00 15.48
CA LEU A 217 -14.55 -3.37 15.91
C LEU A 217 -14.99 -3.65 17.34
N ARG A 218 -14.79 -2.71 18.29
CA ARG A 218 -15.29 -2.87 19.67
C ARG A 218 -16.81 -3.01 19.72
N ASP A 219 -17.54 -2.15 19.01
CA ASP A 219 -19.01 -2.20 18.95
C ASP A 219 -19.51 -3.51 18.32
N ALA A 220 -18.70 -4.12 17.47
CA ALA A 220 -18.97 -5.44 16.89
C ALA A 220 -18.54 -6.64 17.76
N GLY A 221 -17.99 -6.41 18.97
CA GLY A 221 -17.46 -7.49 19.83
C GLY A 221 -16.11 -8.06 19.37
N LEU A 222 -15.41 -7.34 18.48
CA LEU A 222 -14.14 -7.73 17.84
C LEU A 222 -12.96 -6.87 18.31
N GLY A 223 -13.07 -6.24 19.48
CA GLY A 223 -12.07 -5.29 20.00
C GLY A 223 -10.68 -5.87 20.32
N TYR A 224 -10.49 -7.18 20.17
CA TYR A 224 -9.20 -7.86 20.30
C TYR A 224 -8.38 -7.85 19.01
N ILE A 225 -8.99 -7.52 17.86
CA ILE A 225 -8.27 -7.39 16.59
C ILE A 225 -7.43 -6.12 16.65
N LYS A 226 -6.11 -6.27 16.49
CA LYS A 226 -5.16 -5.16 16.49
C LYS A 226 -5.44 -4.21 15.33
N VAL A 227 -5.41 -2.90 15.60
CA VAL A 227 -5.54 -1.87 14.57
C VAL A 227 -4.32 -0.97 14.56
N GLY A 228 -3.79 -0.75 13.37
CA GLY A 228 -2.60 0.04 13.10
C GLY A 228 -2.74 0.96 11.90
N ALA A 229 -1.64 1.59 11.54
CA ALA A 229 -1.45 2.30 10.28
C ALA A 229 -0.13 1.83 9.64
N VAL A 230 0.04 2.10 8.35
CA VAL A 230 1.25 1.81 7.59
C VAL A 230 1.90 3.10 7.16
N GLN A 231 3.19 3.29 7.44
CA GLN A 231 3.98 4.44 6.98
C GLN A 231 5.36 3.98 6.49
N THR A 232 6.07 4.85 5.78
CA THR A 232 7.51 4.61 5.53
C THR A 232 8.30 4.70 6.84
N ASP A 233 9.47 4.07 6.89
CA ASP A 233 10.41 4.20 8.01
C ASP A 233 10.73 5.67 8.33
N GLY A 234 10.94 6.50 7.31
CA GLY A 234 11.17 7.94 7.46
C GLY A 234 9.95 8.67 8.05
N SER A 235 8.74 8.34 7.58
CA SER A 235 7.50 8.97 8.03
C SER A 235 7.15 8.66 9.49
N TRP A 236 7.58 7.52 10.03
CA TRP A 236 7.35 7.20 11.43
C TRP A 236 8.03 8.21 12.38
N PHE A 237 9.20 8.75 12.03
CA PHE A 237 9.86 9.80 12.83
C PHE A 237 9.08 11.13 12.91
N GLY A 238 8.05 11.33 12.07
CA GLY A 238 7.09 12.43 12.16
C GLY A 238 5.72 12.05 12.70
N GLY A 239 5.47 10.75 12.94
CA GLY A 239 4.16 10.18 13.30
C GLY A 239 4.08 9.67 14.73
N TRP A 240 4.73 10.33 15.69
CA TRP A 240 4.80 9.85 17.08
C TRP A 240 3.44 9.69 17.75
N ASP A 241 2.50 10.63 17.56
CA ASP A 241 1.18 10.52 18.18
C ASP A 241 0.37 9.41 17.52
N LEU A 242 0.52 9.21 16.20
CA LEU A 242 -0.06 8.08 15.50
C LEU A 242 0.50 6.74 16.05
N ALA A 243 1.80 6.64 16.30
CA ALA A 243 2.42 5.45 16.86
C ALA A 243 1.88 5.09 18.26
N GLN A 244 1.48 6.08 19.07
CA GLN A 244 0.82 5.84 20.36
C GLN A 244 -0.59 5.28 20.19
N GLU A 245 -1.29 5.67 19.14
CA GLU A 245 -2.65 5.20 18.83
C GLU A 245 -2.67 3.81 18.19
N CYS A 246 -1.56 3.33 17.64
CA CYS A 246 -1.47 2.03 16.98
C CYS A 246 -1.20 0.86 17.97
N ASP A 247 -1.97 -0.24 17.81
CA ASP A 247 -1.70 -1.53 18.47
C ASP A 247 -0.58 -2.30 17.77
N ILE A 248 -0.40 -2.02 16.48
CA ILE A 248 0.55 -2.60 15.54
C ILE A 248 0.93 -1.53 14.51
N MET A 249 2.15 -1.52 14.04
CA MET A 249 2.68 -0.48 13.15
C MET A 249 3.26 -1.13 11.90
N GLY A 250 2.68 -0.83 10.75
CA GLY A 250 3.23 -1.26 9.47
C GLY A 250 4.35 -0.32 9.03
N VAL A 251 5.47 -0.87 8.61
CA VAL A 251 6.55 -0.09 8.00
C VAL A 251 6.84 -0.57 6.59
N ASN A 252 6.83 0.37 5.66
CA ASN A 252 7.24 0.14 4.28
C ASN A 252 8.70 0.57 4.11
N ILE A 253 9.53 -0.34 3.62
CA ILE A 253 10.95 -0.09 3.38
C ILE A 253 11.26 -0.57 1.98
N HIS A 254 11.51 0.37 1.07
CA HIS A 254 11.87 0.10 -0.31
C HIS A 254 13.26 0.66 -0.60
N PRO A 255 14.32 -0.16 -0.53
CA PRO A 255 15.69 0.25 -0.88
C PRO A 255 15.80 0.84 -2.30
N TYR A 256 15.00 0.33 -3.24
CA TYR A 256 15.01 0.75 -4.64
C TYR A 256 14.85 2.27 -4.83
N PHE A 257 13.94 2.91 -4.07
CA PHE A 257 13.69 4.35 -4.17
C PHE A 257 14.70 5.20 -3.41
N GLY A 258 15.53 4.58 -2.57
CA GLY A 258 16.61 5.25 -1.83
C GLY A 258 17.81 5.57 -2.74
N GLY A 259 18.90 6.00 -2.11
CA GLY A 259 20.19 6.24 -2.76
C GLY A 259 21.36 5.55 -2.05
N SER A 260 21.07 4.54 -1.22
CA SER A 260 22.11 3.76 -0.56
C SER A 260 22.93 2.99 -1.59
N PRO A 261 24.28 2.99 -1.52
CA PRO A 261 25.10 2.16 -2.40
C PRO A 261 25.14 0.69 -1.97
N ASP A 262 24.55 0.38 -0.81
CA ASP A 262 24.59 -0.95 -0.22
C ASP A 262 23.69 -1.94 -0.99
N LYS A 263 23.88 -3.23 -0.72
CA LYS A 263 22.97 -4.24 -1.26
C LYS A 263 21.56 -4.01 -0.70
N PRO A 264 20.50 -4.33 -1.46
CA PRO A 264 19.13 -4.04 -1.03
C PRO A 264 18.76 -4.65 0.34
N MET A 265 19.26 -5.85 0.63
CA MET A 265 19.04 -6.49 1.94
C MET A 265 19.78 -5.77 3.08
N ASP A 266 21.00 -5.31 2.83
CA ASP A 266 21.81 -4.61 3.85
C ASP A 266 21.15 -3.25 4.20
N ASP A 267 20.66 -2.52 3.20
CA ASP A 267 19.86 -1.30 3.40
C ASP A 267 18.56 -1.56 4.17
N LEU A 268 17.83 -2.63 3.82
CA LEU A 268 16.62 -3.04 4.53
C LEU A 268 16.91 -3.28 6.02
N VAL A 269 17.93 -4.07 6.35
CA VAL A 269 18.26 -4.39 7.75
C VAL A 269 18.64 -3.12 8.52
N ALA A 270 19.48 -2.26 7.94
CA ALA A 270 19.90 -1.03 8.59
C ALA A 270 18.70 -0.10 8.88
N ARG A 271 17.78 0.07 7.91
CA ARG A 271 16.59 0.90 8.06
C ARG A 271 15.57 0.29 9.03
N TRP A 272 15.38 -1.03 8.96
CA TRP A 272 14.55 -1.78 9.91
C TRP A 272 15.05 -1.61 11.35
N ASP A 273 16.34 -1.86 11.60
CA ASP A 273 16.93 -1.72 12.93
C ASP A 273 16.83 -0.28 13.45
N GLY A 274 16.98 0.69 12.55
CA GLY A 274 16.76 2.10 12.82
C GLY A 274 15.37 2.37 13.38
N VAL A 275 14.31 1.98 12.68
CA VAL A 275 12.93 2.19 13.14
C VAL A 275 12.56 1.28 14.34
N TYR A 276 13.06 0.05 14.36
CA TYR A 276 12.81 -0.92 15.44
C TYR A 276 13.40 -0.48 16.77
N SER A 277 14.55 0.21 16.78
CA SER A 277 15.13 0.76 18.00
C SER A 277 14.22 1.76 18.74
N TRP A 278 13.24 2.36 18.06
CA TRP A 278 12.29 3.31 18.63
C TRP A 278 10.94 2.69 19.02
N TYR A 279 10.44 1.75 18.21
CA TYR A 279 9.07 1.23 18.35
C TYR A 279 8.98 -0.23 18.78
N GLY A 280 10.09 -0.97 18.70
CA GLY A 280 10.19 -2.37 19.11
C GLY A 280 9.14 -3.27 18.44
N ASP A 281 8.57 -4.17 19.24
CA ASP A 281 7.71 -5.28 18.77
C ASP A 281 6.34 -4.86 18.22
N LYS A 282 6.03 -3.56 18.18
CA LYS A 282 4.84 -3.07 17.46
C LYS A 282 4.99 -3.23 15.94
N LEU A 283 6.21 -3.28 15.43
CA LEU A 283 6.47 -3.19 13.99
C LEU A 283 6.23 -4.50 13.24
N VAL A 284 5.71 -4.35 12.03
CA VAL A 284 5.69 -5.38 10.99
C VAL A 284 6.14 -4.74 9.68
N LEU A 285 7.06 -5.39 8.96
CA LEU A 285 7.45 -4.97 7.62
C LEU A 285 6.29 -5.24 6.67
N THR A 286 5.65 -4.20 6.15
CA THR A 286 4.41 -4.30 5.37
C THR A 286 4.59 -4.14 3.87
N GLU A 287 5.75 -3.65 3.44
CA GLU A 287 6.19 -3.71 2.05
C GLU A 287 7.72 -3.72 1.95
N ILE A 288 8.20 -4.64 1.11
CA ILE A 288 9.57 -4.67 0.59
C ILE A 288 9.53 -5.32 -0.79
N GLY A 289 10.26 -4.79 -1.76
CA GLY A 289 10.36 -5.40 -3.07
C GLY A 289 11.48 -4.81 -3.92
N TRP A 290 11.69 -5.42 -5.08
CA TRP A 290 12.57 -4.90 -6.13
C TRP A 290 11.91 -5.08 -7.49
N PRO A 291 11.82 -4.04 -8.32
CA PRO A 291 11.25 -4.15 -9.65
C PRO A 291 12.10 -5.03 -10.58
N THR A 292 11.46 -5.79 -11.44
CA THR A 292 12.14 -6.68 -12.40
C THR A 292 12.48 -5.97 -13.71
N GLU A 293 11.75 -4.89 -14.04
CA GLU A 293 11.92 -4.05 -15.23
C GLU A 293 11.63 -2.58 -14.88
N GLY A 294 11.94 -1.66 -15.81
CA GLY A 294 11.65 -0.22 -15.67
C GLY A 294 12.88 0.68 -15.66
N THR A 295 12.68 1.93 -15.22
CA THR A 295 13.72 2.97 -15.23
C THR A 295 14.60 2.88 -13.99
N PRO A 296 15.94 2.80 -14.14
CA PRO A 296 16.86 2.88 -13.00
C PRO A 296 16.69 4.17 -12.20
N LEU A 297 16.81 4.08 -10.87
CA LEU A 297 16.73 5.23 -9.96
C LEU A 297 17.95 5.25 -9.05
N ASN A 298 18.63 6.39 -8.94
CA ASN A 298 19.77 6.59 -8.02
C ASN A 298 20.89 5.51 -8.13
N GLY A 299 21.07 4.90 -9.32
CA GLY A 299 22.03 3.81 -9.53
C GLY A 299 21.46 2.40 -9.28
N HIS A 300 20.24 2.28 -8.76
CA HIS A 300 19.52 1.02 -8.64
C HIS A 300 18.88 0.64 -9.97
N VAL A 301 19.24 -0.54 -10.47
CA VAL A 301 18.74 -1.07 -11.75
C VAL A 301 17.72 -2.17 -11.47
N PRO A 302 16.50 -2.09 -12.04
CA PRO A 302 15.53 -3.16 -11.95
C PRO A 302 16.04 -4.41 -12.65
N SER A 303 15.88 -5.58 -12.03
CA SER A 303 16.23 -6.85 -12.66
C SER A 303 15.55 -8.03 -11.98
N MET A 304 15.23 -9.06 -12.77
CA MET A 304 14.72 -10.33 -12.25
C MET A 304 15.73 -11.04 -11.33
N GLU A 305 17.02 -10.88 -11.58
CA GLU A 305 18.08 -11.47 -10.75
C GLU A 305 18.09 -10.86 -9.34
N THR A 306 18.13 -9.52 -9.26
CA THR A 306 18.10 -8.80 -7.98
C THR A 306 16.80 -9.05 -7.22
N ALA A 307 15.65 -9.05 -7.92
CA ALA A 307 14.35 -9.30 -7.28
C ALA A 307 14.25 -10.72 -6.68
N LYS A 308 14.76 -11.74 -7.37
CA LYS A 308 14.82 -13.11 -6.83
C LYS A 308 15.76 -13.20 -5.63
N GLN A 309 16.91 -12.56 -5.69
CA GLN A 309 17.88 -12.56 -4.60
C GLN A 309 17.30 -11.86 -3.36
N LEU A 310 16.72 -10.65 -3.53
CA LEU A 310 16.10 -9.92 -2.42
C LEU A 310 14.94 -10.72 -1.81
N TYR A 311 14.08 -11.35 -2.62
CA TYR A 311 13.03 -12.23 -2.11
C TYR A 311 13.58 -13.36 -1.24
N ALA A 312 14.63 -14.06 -1.71
CA ALA A 312 15.24 -15.16 -0.97
C ALA A 312 15.87 -14.67 0.35
N ASP A 313 16.54 -13.52 0.33
CA ASP A 313 17.18 -12.94 1.51
C ASP A 313 16.15 -12.48 2.54
N VAL A 314 15.07 -11.81 2.11
CA VAL A 314 13.96 -11.41 2.97
C VAL A 314 13.25 -12.62 3.56
N ALA A 315 13.01 -13.67 2.77
CA ALA A 315 12.39 -14.91 3.27
C ALA A 315 13.26 -15.59 4.33
N ALA A 316 14.58 -15.66 4.12
CA ALA A 316 15.51 -16.21 5.10
C ALA A 316 15.58 -15.35 6.38
N TRP A 317 15.59 -14.03 6.23
CA TRP A 317 15.60 -13.07 7.35
C TRP A 317 14.31 -13.15 8.18
N ALA A 318 13.15 -13.27 7.54
CA ALA A 318 11.85 -13.48 8.19
C ALA A 318 11.77 -14.84 8.89
N ALA A 319 12.29 -15.91 8.26
CA ALA A 319 12.37 -17.23 8.87
C ALA A 319 13.26 -17.27 10.12
N ALA A 320 14.21 -16.35 10.24
CA ALA A 320 15.03 -16.14 11.44
C ALA A 320 14.31 -15.32 12.54
N GLY A 321 13.04 -14.94 12.34
CA GLY A 321 12.20 -14.24 13.31
C GLY A 321 12.23 -12.71 13.22
N ASN A 322 12.76 -12.15 12.14
CA ASN A 322 12.84 -10.71 11.93
C ASN A 322 11.65 -10.18 11.11
N GLY A 323 11.45 -8.85 11.09
CA GLY A 323 10.41 -8.20 10.28
C GLY A 323 9.00 -8.21 10.89
N GLY A 324 8.85 -8.73 12.11
CA GLY A 324 7.55 -8.87 12.79
C GLY A 324 6.80 -10.13 12.36
N GLU A 325 5.53 -10.25 12.76
CA GLU A 325 4.70 -11.40 12.38
C GLU A 325 4.38 -11.32 10.88
N ALA A 326 4.70 -12.37 10.11
CA ALA A 326 4.38 -12.52 8.69
C ALA A 326 4.65 -11.26 7.81
N PRO A 327 5.91 -10.78 7.73
CA PRO A 327 6.27 -9.60 6.94
C PRO A 327 5.86 -9.75 5.47
N ALA A 328 5.59 -8.65 4.77
CA ALA A 328 4.95 -8.68 3.46
C ALA A 328 5.90 -8.29 2.32
N TYR A 329 6.05 -9.18 1.35
CA TYR A 329 6.76 -8.89 0.10
C TYR A 329 5.83 -8.20 -0.90
N PHE A 330 6.31 -7.13 -1.53
CA PHE A 330 5.62 -6.36 -2.55
C PHE A 330 6.14 -6.76 -3.94
N MET A 331 5.33 -7.40 -4.79
CA MET A 331 3.92 -7.80 -4.60
C MET A 331 3.56 -9.07 -5.37
N TYR A 332 2.32 -9.55 -5.24
CA TYR A 332 1.85 -10.82 -5.84
C TYR A 332 1.97 -10.87 -7.36
N ASN A 333 1.59 -9.80 -8.05
CA ASN A 333 1.62 -9.73 -9.51
C ASN A 333 1.85 -8.30 -9.98
N ASP A 334 2.41 -8.15 -11.19
CA ASP A 334 2.59 -6.83 -11.80
C ASP A 334 1.22 -6.15 -11.98
N ASN A 335 1.15 -4.88 -11.56
CA ASN A 335 -0.01 -4.05 -11.77
C ASN A 335 0.21 -3.12 -12.97
N PRO A 336 -0.39 -3.41 -14.14
CA PRO A 336 -0.18 -2.60 -15.36
C PRO A 336 -0.82 -1.21 -15.30
N THR A 337 -1.54 -0.87 -14.23
CA THR A 337 -2.12 0.46 -14.05
C THR A 337 -1.21 1.42 -13.27
N LYS A 338 -0.01 0.97 -12.89
CA LYS A 338 0.98 1.73 -12.13
C LYS A 338 2.28 1.89 -12.91
#